data_AF-A0A5B7WSN2-F1
#
_entry.id   AF-A0A5B7WSN2-F1
#
_cell.length_a   1.000
_cell.length_b   1.000
_cell.length_c   1.000
_cell.angle_alpha   90.00
_cell.angle_beta   90.00
_cell.angle_gamma   90.00
#
_symmetry.space_group_name_H-M   'P 1'
#
loop_
_entity.id
_entity.type
_entity.pdbx_description
1 polymer ?
#
loop_
_entity_poly.entity_id
_entity_poly.type
_entity_poly.pdbx_seq_one_letter_code
_entity_poly.pdbx_strand_id
1 'polypeptide(L)'
;MDYSELGPENLGQIVEQVLQHAQQNVAPIVQLGHPALRQPALPYDGQLDAPTLNELLLVMRHTMHAAPGVGLAAVQLGIPLQLAVLEDRYPIDADAAREREREPLDYLEFINPGYTPIGARQAAFYEGCLSFSGFQAVVSRPTAVHASYLDRDGNPQERDFSGWQARIVQHEIDHLRGTVYIDRAETRSLVCASEAFRYPGFDLDQARSLLGF
;
A
#
# COMPACT_ATOMS: atom_id res chain seq x y z
N MET A 1 21.04 -7.30 3.77
CA MET A 1 21.57 -6.75 2.51
C MET A 1 21.09 -5.31 2.45
N ASP A 2 22.01 -4.37 2.30
CA ASP A 2 21.70 -2.95 2.08
C ASP A 2 21.30 -2.78 0.61
N TYR A 3 20.07 -2.33 0.34
CA TYR A 3 19.61 -2.20 -1.04
C TYR A 3 20.29 -1.06 -1.80
N SER A 4 20.94 -0.10 -1.11
CA SER A 4 21.68 0.98 -1.77
C SER A 4 22.91 0.51 -2.54
N GLU A 5 23.36 -0.72 -2.30
CA GLU A 5 24.50 -1.34 -3.02
C GLU A 5 24.06 -2.28 -4.16
N LEU A 6 22.75 -2.42 -4.43
CA LEU A 6 22.27 -3.26 -5.53
C LEU A 6 22.39 -2.55 -6.89
N GLY A 7 23.18 -3.13 -7.80
CA GLY A 7 23.20 -2.72 -9.20
C GLY A 7 21.96 -3.19 -9.99
N PRO A 8 21.72 -2.64 -11.20
CA PRO A 8 20.55 -2.96 -12.03
C PRO A 8 20.40 -4.46 -12.37
N GLU A 9 21.51 -5.15 -12.65
CA GLU A 9 21.50 -6.59 -12.93
C GLU A 9 20.98 -7.41 -11.74
N ASN A 10 21.27 -6.99 -10.51
CA ASN A 10 20.75 -7.66 -9.32
C ASN A 10 19.25 -7.40 -9.13
N LEU A 11 18.75 -6.22 -9.53
CA LEU A 11 17.33 -5.88 -9.45
C LEU A 11 16.50 -6.66 -10.47
N GLY A 12 16.97 -6.78 -11.70
CA GLY A 12 16.35 -7.62 -12.72
C GLY A 12 16.22 -9.07 -12.25
N GLN A 13 17.29 -9.65 -11.70
CA GLN A 13 17.28 -11.01 -11.16
C GLN A 13 16.29 -11.19 -10.00
N ILE A 14 16.16 -10.21 -9.09
CA ILE A 14 15.17 -10.27 -8.01
C ILE A 14 13.75 -10.31 -8.59
N VAL A 15 13.47 -9.47 -9.59
CA VAL A 15 12.15 -9.44 -10.25
C VAL A 15 11.87 -10.76 -10.97
N GLU A 16 12.82 -11.25 -11.76
CA GLU A 16 12.70 -12.55 -12.44
C GLU A 16 12.45 -13.69 -11.45
N GLN A 17 13.15 -13.71 -10.31
CA GLN A 17 12.91 -14.71 -9.27
C GLN A 17 11.48 -14.60 -8.72
N VAL A 18 10.98 -13.41 -8.42
CA VAL A 18 9.60 -13.23 -7.96
C VAL A 18 8.60 -13.72 -9.00
N LEU A 19 8.80 -13.38 -10.28
CA LEU A 19 7.95 -13.81 -11.39
C LEU A 19 7.96 -15.33 -11.58
N GLN A 20 9.14 -15.98 -11.52
CA GLN A 20 9.26 -17.44 -11.64
C GLN A 20 8.58 -18.20 -10.51
N HIS A 21 8.51 -17.61 -9.30
CA HIS A 21 7.81 -18.21 -8.17
C HIS A 21 6.32 -17.84 -8.12
N ALA A 22 5.84 -16.96 -9.00
CA ALA A 22 4.43 -16.61 -9.07
C ALA A 22 3.62 -17.81 -9.58
N GLN A 23 2.63 -18.23 -8.80
CA GLN A 23 1.71 -19.30 -9.18
C GLN A 23 0.39 -18.69 -9.60
N GLN A 24 -0.08 -19.00 -10.82
CA GLN A 24 -1.30 -18.40 -11.38
C GLN A 24 -1.26 -16.85 -11.37
N ASN A 25 -0.08 -16.27 -11.63
CA ASN A 25 0.20 -14.83 -11.59
C ASN A 25 0.07 -14.20 -10.19
N VAL A 26 0.18 -14.98 -9.12
CA VAL A 26 0.19 -14.50 -7.73
C VAL A 26 1.54 -14.78 -7.10
N ALA A 27 2.20 -13.73 -6.61
CA ALA A 27 3.47 -13.79 -5.92
C ALA A 27 3.28 -13.84 -4.40
N PRO A 28 4.22 -14.43 -3.64
CA PRO A 28 4.17 -14.42 -2.18
C PRO A 28 4.40 -12.99 -1.63
N ILE A 29 3.56 -12.58 -0.67
CA ILE A 29 3.68 -11.30 0.02
C ILE A 29 4.56 -11.45 1.25
N VAL A 30 5.68 -10.72 1.31
CA VAL A 30 6.56 -10.73 2.48
C VAL A 30 5.87 -10.08 3.68
N GLN A 31 6.14 -10.61 4.88
CA GLN A 31 5.55 -10.14 6.13
C GLN A 31 6.52 -9.24 6.92
N LEU A 32 5.96 -8.43 7.82
CA LEU A 32 6.67 -7.53 8.71
C LEU A 32 7.79 -8.29 9.44
N GLY A 33 8.99 -7.73 9.39
CA GLY A 33 10.25 -8.41 9.76
C GLY A 33 11.14 -8.67 8.54
N HIS A 34 10.58 -8.75 7.34
CA HIS A 34 11.35 -8.77 6.10
C HIS A 34 12.02 -7.40 5.86
N PRO A 35 13.34 -7.33 5.56
CA PRO A 35 14.06 -6.07 5.42
C PRO A 35 13.54 -5.13 4.33
N ALA A 36 12.97 -5.66 3.23
CA ALA A 36 12.36 -4.88 2.15
C ALA A 36 11.30 -3.88 2.64
N LEU A 37 10.57 -4.21 3.70
CA LEU A 37 9.51 -3.37 4.24
C LEU A 37 10.03 -2.20 5.10
N ARG A 38 11.34 -2.17 5.40
CA ARG A 38 11.99 -1.22 6.31
C ARG A 38 13.07 -0.38 5.66
N GLN A 39 13.35 -0.62 4.37
CA GLN A 39 14.34 0.14 3.61
C GLN A 39 13.63 0.99 2.56
N PRO A 40 14.04 2.25 2.35
CA PRO A 40 13.56 3.04 1.23
C PRO A 40 13.84 2.32 -0.09
N ALA A 41 12.82 2.22 -0.95
CA ALA A 41 12.94 1.62 -2.27
C ALA A 41 13.72 2.53 -3.22
N LEU A 42 14.42 1.92 -4.18
CA LEU A 42 15.18 2.62 -5.21
C LEU A 42 14.23 3.20 -6.26
N PRO A 43 14.46 4.42 -6.78
CA PRO A 43 13.73 4.95 -7.92
C PRO A 43 13.83 3.99 -9.11
N TYR A 44 12.72 3.79 -9.83
CA TYR A 44 12.72 3.08 -11.10
C TYR A 44 13.14 4.03 -12.23
N ASP A 45 14.25 3.73 -12.90
CA ASP A 45 14.81 4.52 -14.00
C ASP A 45 15.06 3.68 -15.27
N GLY A 46 14.37 2.54 -15.38
CA GLY A 46 14.47 1.63 -16.51
C GLY A 46 15.32 0.39 -16.23
N GLN A 47 15.38 -0.07 -14.98
CA GLN A 47 16.13 -1.28 -14.60
C GLN A 47 15.50 -2.57 -15.15
N LEU A 48 14.26 -2.52 -15.63
CA LEU A 48 13.54 -3.63 -16.25
C LEU A 48 13.20 -3.29 -17.69
N ASP A 49 13.29 -4.26 -18.58
CA ASP A 49 12.74 -4.09 -19.93
C ASP A 49 11.20 -4.02 -19.88
N ALA A 50 10.61 -3.52 -20.98
CA ALA A 50 9.17 -3.30 -21.04
C ALA A 50 8.34 -4.59 -20.83
N PRO A 51 8.70 -5.76 -21.42
CA PRO A 51 8.00 -7.01 -21.14
C PRO A 51 8.01 -7.40 -19.65
N THR A 52 9.18 -7.33 -19.00
CA THR A 52 9.33 -7.70 -17.58
C THR A 52 8.57 -6.73 -16.67
N LEU A 53 8.61 -5.42 -16.95
CA LEU A 53 7.82 -4.45 -16.20
C LEU A 53 6.32 -4.73 -16.32
N ASN A 54 5.83 -5.00 -17.54
CA ASN A 54 4.41 -5.29 -17.78
C ASN A 54 3.96 -6.55 -17.03
N GLU A 55 4.78 -7.60 -17.05
CA GLU A 55 4.50 -8.83 -16.32
C GLU A 55 4.50 -8.59 -14.80
N LEU A 56 5.46 -7.84 -14.28
CA LEU A 56 5.52 -7.47 -12.87
C LEU A 56 4.27 -6.70 -12.42
N LEU A 57 3.86 -5.67 -13.16
CA LEU A 57 2.66 -4.88 -12.81
C LEU A 57 1.40 -5.74 -12.83
N LEU A 58 1.29 -6.67 -13.79
CA LEU A 58 0.20 -7.65 -13.84
C LEU A 58 0.20 -8.57 -12.61
N VAL A 59 1.35 -9.15 -12.25
CA VAL A 59 1.50 -10.01 -11.07
C VAL A 59 1.21 -9.23 -9.79
N MET A 60 1.66 -7.98 -9.68
CA MET A 60 1.33 -7.12 -8.54
C MET A 60 -0.18 -6.91 -8.40
N ARG A 61 -0.88 -6.58 -9.50
CA ARG A 61 -2.33 -6.41 -9.49
C ARG A 61 -3.06 -7.71 -9.12
N HIS A 62 -2.66 -8.83 -9.70
CA HIS A 62 -3.26 -10.14 -9.40
C HIS A 62 -3.02 -10.55 -7.93
N THR A 63 -1.81 -10.32 -7.43
CA THR A 63 -1.45 -10.58 -6.03
C THR A 63 -2.25 -9.73 -5.06
N MET A 64 -2.41 -8.44 -5.36
CA MET A 64 -3.26 -7.52 -4.61
C MET A 64 -4.70 -8.05 -4.49
N HIS A 65 -5.32 -8.47 -5.60
CA HIS A 65 -6.68 -9.00 -5.58
C HIS A 65 -6.81 -10.37 -4.90
N ALA A 66 -5.80 -11.23 -5.03
CA ALA A 66 -5.77 -12.53 -4.37
C ALA A 66 -5.69 -12.42 -2.84
N ALA A 67 -5.13 -11.31 -2.32
CA ALA A 67 -5.02 -10.99 -0.91
C ALA A 67 -6.10 -9.98 -0.42
N PRO A 68 -7.28 -9.96 -1.06
CA PRO A 68 -8.28 -8.87 -1.06
C PRO A 68 -7.81 -7.44 -0.73
N GLY A 69 -6.66 -7.00 -1.26
CA GLY A 69 -6.10 -5.66 -1.04
C GLY A 69 -6.62 -4.61 -2.01
N VAL A 70 -6.46 -3.35 -1.65
CA VAL A 70 -6.78 -2.17 -2.49
C VAL A 70 -5.54 -1.41 -2.97
N GLY A 71 -4.37 -1.86 -2.54
CA GLY A 71 -3.06 -1.37 -2.93
C GLY A 71 -1.99 -2.43 -2.68
N LEU A 72 -0.91 -2.37 -3.45
CA LEU A 72 0.28 -3.19 -3.25
C LEU A 72 1.53 -2.47 -3.78
N ALA A 73 2.52 -2.30 -2.91
CA ALA A 73 3.85 -1.81 -3.26
C ALA A 73 4.82 -2.96 -3.59
N ALA A 74 5.73 -2.76 -4.55
CA ALA A 74 6.67 -3.81 -4.99
C ALA A 74 7.57 -4.33 -3.85
N VAL A 75 7.87 -3.50 -2.85
CA VAL A 75 8.60 -3.91 -1.64
C VAL A 75 7.89 -5.01 -0.84
N GLN A 76 6.57 -5.12 -0.97
CA GLN A 76 5.78 -6.19 -0.35
C GLN A 76 5.94 -7.54 -1.07
N LEU A 77 6.54 -7.55 -2.26
CA LEU A 77 7.02 -8.74 -2.95
C LEU A 77 8.53 -8.95 -2.78
N GLY A 78 9.18 -8.13 -1.94
CA GLY A 78 10.63 -8.16 -1.74
C GLY A 78 11.44 -7.43 -2.82
N ILE A 79 10.77 -6.71 -3.74
CA ILE A 79 11.41 -5.97 -4.83
C ILE A 79 11.67 -4.53 -4.38
N PRO A 80 12.93 -4.08 -4.26
CA PRO A 80 13.25 -2.76 -3.70
C PRO A 80 13.16 -1.64 -4.75
N LEU A 81 12.06 -1.58 -5.53
CA LEU A 81 11.79 -0.56 -6.54
C LEU A 81 10.56 0.28 -6.16
N GLN A 82 10.57 1.57 -6.54
CA GLN A 82 9.47 2.51 -6.33
C GLN A 82 8.33 2.28 -7.33
N LEU A 83 7.66 1.14 -7.18
CA LEU A 83 6.51 0.73 -7.98
C LEU A 83 5.35 0.37 -7.04
N ALA A 84 4.15 0.84 -7.34
CA ALA A 84 2.94 0.46 -6.63
C ALA A 84 1.74 0.35 -7.58
N VAL A 85 0.78 -0.51 -7.23
CA VAL A 85 -0.50 -0.62 -7.92
C VAL A 85 -1.63 -0.34 -6.93
N LEU A 86 -2.70 0.29 -7.41
CA LEU A 86 -3.86 0.66 -6.61
C LEU A 86 -5.14 0.36 -7.38
N GLU A 87 -6.14 -0.22 -6.72
CA GLU A 87 -7.50 -0.37 -7.26
C GLU A 87 -8.48 -0.64 -6.12
N ASP A 88 -9.60 0.05 -6.09
CA ASP A 88 -10.65 -0.18 -5.10
C ASP A 88 -12.02 -0.24 -5.77
N ARG A 89 -12.49 -1.47 -5.99
CA ARG A 89 -13.82 -1.76 -6.55
C ARG A 89 -14.67 -2.64 -5.62
N TYR A 90 -14.24 -2.81 -4.37
CA TYR A 90 -14.93 -3.68 -3.43
C TYR A 90 -16.25 -3.04 -2.99
N PRO A 91 -17.36 -3.79 -2.96
CA PRO A 91 -18.61 -3.28 -2.44
C PRO A 91 -18.48 -2.97 -0.95
N ILE A 92 -19.12 -1.88 -0.52
CA ILE A 92 -19.19 -1.44 0.86
C ILE A 92 -20.61 -0.92 1.13
N ASP A 93 -21.07 -1.07 2.37
CA ASP A 93 -22.32 -0.46 2.82
C ASP A 93 -22.30 1.06 2.63
N ALA A 94 -23.44 1.65 2.27
CA ALA A 94 -23.52 3.05 1.90
C ALA A 94 -23.20 4.00 3.07
N ASP A 95 -23.56 3.64 4.31
CA ASP A 95 -23.25 4.45 5.48
C ASP A 95 -21.77 4.39 5.82
N ALA A 96 -21.18 3.19 5.77
CA ALA A 96 -19.74 3.02 5.94
C ALA A 96 -18.91 3.69 4.83
N ALA A 97 -19.40 3.69 3.59
CA ALA A 97 -18.77 4.39 2.47
C ALA A 97 -18.75 5.90 2.70
N ARG A 98 -19.90 6.46 3.12
CA ARG A 98 -20.06 7.89 3.43
C ARG A 98 -19.15 8.33 4.57
N GLU A 99 -19.11 7.56 5.65
CA GLU A 99 -18.25 7.85 6.81
C GLU A 99 -16.78 7.89 6.42
N ARG A 100 -16.34 6.95 5.56
CA ARG A 100 -14.95 6.84 5.11
C ARG A 100 -14.60 7.69 3.89
N GLU A 101 -15.57 8.43 3.34
CA GLU A 101 -15.45 9.12 2.05
C GLU A 101 -14.84 8.17 0.98
N ARG A 102 -15.36 6.94 0.93
CA ARG A 102 -14.83 5.85 0.09
C ARG A 102 -15.60 5.75 -1.22
N GLU A 103 -14.99 6.31 -2.26
CA GLU A 103 -15.44 6.18 -3.65
C GLU A 103 -14.58 5.18 -4.41
N PRO A 104 -15.12 4.49 -5.44
CA PRO A 104 -14.36 3.56 -6.26
C PRO A 104 -13.11 4.18 -6.86
N LEU A 105 -12.00 3.44 -6.81
CA LEU A 105 -10.72 3.80 -7.40
C LEU A 105 -10.44 2.87 -8.58
N ASP A 106 -10.40 3.44 -9.78
CA ASP A 106 -9.93 2.72 -10.96
C ASP A 106 -8.47 2.30 -10.82
N TYR A 107 -8.09 1.24 -11.53
CA TYR A 107 -6.72 0.72 -11.51
C TYR A 107 -5.70 1.79 -11.91
N LEU A 108 -4.71 2.00 -11.06
CA LEU A 108 -3.59 2.90 -11.26
C LEU A 108 -2.25 2.18 -11.03
N GLU A 109 -1.26 2.59 -11.79
CA GLU A 109 0.13 2.20 -11.66
C GLU A 109 0.95 3.42 -11.32
N PHE A 110 1.67 3.35 -10.21
CA PHE A 110 2.49 4.43 -9.71
C PHE A 110 3.96 4.04 -9.83
N ILE A 111 4.67 4.76 -10.67
CA ILE A 111 6.13 4.67 -10.80
C ILE A 111 6.74 5.93 -10.18
N ASN A 112 7.71 5.76 -9.28
CA ASN A 112 8.35 6.84 -8.51
C ASN A 112 7.37 7.83 -7.85
N PRO A 113 6.31 7.35 -7.16
CA PRO A 113 5.29 8.24 -6.66
C PRO A 113 5.74 9.07 -5.46
N GLY A 114 5.20 10.28 -5.38
CA GLY A 114 5.26 11.17 -4.23
C GLY A 114 3.87 11.75 -3.93
N TYR A 115 3.70 12.30 -2.74
CA TYR A 115 2.49 13.04 -2.38
C TYR A 115 2.79 14.21 -1.45
N THR A 116 1.90 15.20 -1.47
CA THR A 116 1.84 16.31 -0.51
C THR A 116 0.42 16.45 0.06
N PRO A 117 0.24 16.67 1.37
CA PRO A 117 -1.08 16.90 1.97
C PRO A 117 -1.76 18.16 1.41
N ILE A 118 -3.07 18.07 1.16
CA ILE A 118 -3.91 19.22 0.81
C ILE A 118 -4.72 19.63 2.05
N GLY A 119 -4.41 20.82 2.58
CA GLY A 119 -5.08 21.36 3.76
C GLY A 119 -4.66 20.69 5.08
N ALA A 120 -5.38 21.00 6.15
CA ALA A 120 -5.06 20.54 7.51
C ALA A 120 -5.98 19.42 8.03
N ARG A 121 -7.01 19.04 7.26
CA ARG A 121 -7.99 18.05 7.70
C ARG A 121 -7.36 16.65 7.74
N GLN A 122 -7.56 15.96 8.85
CA GLN A 122 -7.16 14.57 9.04
C GLN A 122 -8.37 13.72 9.41
N ALA A 123 -8.31 12.43 9.09
CA ALA A 123 -9.28 11.44 9.54
C ALA A 123 -8.53 10.23 10.11
N ALA A 124 -9.11 9.62 11.15
CA ALA A 124 -8.58 8.43 11.80
C ALA A 124 -9.48 7.25 11.48
N PHE A 125 -8.91 6.18 10.94
CA PHE A 125 -9.61 4.94 10.66
C PHE A 125 -8.69 3.75 10.89
N TYR A 126 -9.28 2.57 11.09
CA TYR A 126 -8.53 1.32 11.10
C TYR A 126 -7.92 1.03 9.73
N GLU A 127 -6.61 0.78 9.73
CA GLU A 127 -5.86 0.25 8.59
C GLU A 127 -5.41 -1.17 8.88
N GLY A 128 -5.39 -1.99 7.83
CA GLY A 128 -4.64 -3.24 7.79
C GLY A 128 -3.59 -3.16 6.70
N CYS A 129 -2.72 -4.16 6.63
CA CYS A 129 -1.70 -4.27 5.58
C CYS A 129 -1.51 -5.74 5.23
N LEU A 130 -1.38 -6.03 3.93
CA LEU A 130 -1.12 -7.39 3.44
C LEU A 130 0.21 -7.97 3.97
N SER A 131 1.14 -7.10 4.33
CA SER A 131 2.43 -7.44 4.92
C SER A 131 2.42 -7.43 6.46
N PHE A 132 1.30 -7.16 7.12
CA PHE A 132 1.15 -7.36 8.57
C PHE A 132 -0.19 -8.04 8.85
N SER A 133 -0.27 -9.28 8.40
CA SER A 133 -1.49 -10.06 8.36
C SER A 133 -2.07 -10.31 9.75
N GLY A 134 -3.40 -10.22 9.85
CA GLY A 134 -4.13 -10.55 11.08
C GLY A 134 -4.20 -9.42 12.11
N PHE A 135 -3.65 -8.24 11.81
CA PHE A 135 -3.72 -7.08 12.70
C PHE A 135 -4.20 -5.83 11.97
N GLN A 136 -4.94 -5.00 12.70
CA GLN A 136 -5.35 -3.68 12.26
C GLN A 136 -5.12 -2.68 13.40
N ALA A 137 -4.88 -1.42 13.07
CA ALA A 137 -4.83 -0.34 14.06
C ALA A 137 -5.33 0.97 13.44
N VAL A 138 -5.73 1.89 14.31
CA VAL A 138 -6.15 3.23 13.94
C VAL A 138 -4.94 4.05 13.50
N VAL A 139 -5.05 4.66 12.32
CA VAL A 139 -4.05 5.58 11.77
C VAL A 139 -4.72 6.89 11.38
N SER A 140 -4.19 8.01 11.87
CA SER A 140 -4.60 9.34 11.40
C SER A 140 -3.86 9.68 10.10
N ARG A 141 -4.60 10.11 9.07
CA ARG A 141 -4.02 10.58 7.80
C ARG A 141 -4.67 11.88 7.33
N PRO A 142 -3.92 12.75 6.63
CA PRO A 142 -4.48 13.76 5.75
C PRO A 142 -5.60 13.19 4.88
N THR A 143 -6.73 13.90 4.82
CA THR A 143 -7.91 13.43 4.09
C THR A 143 -7.84 13.70 2.59
N ALA A 144 -6.88 14.53 2.16
CA ALA A 144 -6.64 14.83 0.76
C ALA A 144 -5.14 15.00 0.53
N VAL A 145 -4.67 14.55 -0.64
CA VAL A 145 -3.29 14.65 -1.07
C VAL A 145 -3.21 14.97 -2.55
N HIS A 146 -2.22 15.77 -2.93
CA HIS A 146 -1.79 15.93 -4.31
C HIS A 146 -0.66 14.93 -4.56
N ALA A 147 -0.86 13.98 -5.47
CA ALA A 147 0.12 12.96 -5.81
C ALA A 147 0.75 13.22 -7.18
N SER A 148 2.06 13.01 -7.25
CA SER A 148 2.87 13.09 -8.47
C SER A 148 3.51 11.74 -8.72
N TYR A 149 3.43 11.20 -9.93
CA TYR A 149 3.99 9.90 -10.28
C TYR A 149 4.28 9.83 -11.78
N LEU A 150 4.99 8.82 -12.22
CA LEU A 150 5.13 8.48 -13.63
C LEU A 150 4.15 7.34 -13.96
N ASP A 151 3.57 7.38 -15.16
CA ASP A 151 2.90 6.21 -15.73
C ASP A 151 3.91 5.20 -16.28
N ARG A 152 3.42 4.05 -16.76
CA ARG A 152 4.23 2.97 -17.33
C ARG A 152 5.10 3.38 -18.53
N ASP A 153 4.71 4.44 -19.23
CA ASP A 153 5.43 4.96 -20.40
C ASP A 153 6.42 6.07 -19.98
N GLY A 154 6.52 6.36 -18.67
CA GLY A 154 7.41 7.37 -18.10
C GLY A 154 6.85 8.79 -18.18
N ASN A 155 5.57 8.98 -18.54
CA ASN A 155 5.00 10.32 -18.58
C ASN A 155 4.64 10.80 -17.18
N PRO A 156 4.96 12.05 -16.82
CA PRO A 156 4.54 12.64 -15.56
C PRO A 156 3.02 12.75 -15.46
N GLN A 157 2.49 12.36 -14.31
CA GLN A 157 1.10 12.44 -13.93
C GLN A 157 0.99 13.18 -12.59
N GLU A 158 -0.01 14.06 -12.49
CA GLU A 158 -0.37 14.75 -11.26
C GLU A 158 -1.88 14.59 -11.03
N ARG A 159 -2.26 14.21 -9.81
CA ARG A 159 -3.67 13.97 -9.47
C ARG A 159 -3.95 14.20 -8.00
N ASP A 160 -5.06 14.89 -7.73
CA ASP A 160 -5.59 15.03 -6.38
C ASP A 160 -6.42 13.80 -6.00
N PHE A 161 -6.19 13.30 -4.80
CA PHE A 161 -6.95 12.22 -4.17
C PHE A 161 -7.56 12.72 -2.88
N SER A 162 -8.73 12.20 -2.53
CA SER A 162 -9.42 12.51 -1.27
C SER A 162 -10.02 11.26 -0.63
N GLY A 163 -10.46 11.40 0.62
CA GLY A 163 -11.14 10.35 1.37
C GLY A 163 -10.31 9.07 1.47
N TRP A 164 -10.97 7.93 1.21
CA TRP A 164 -10.30 6.63 1.27
C TRP A 164 -9.22 6.46 0.19
N GLN A 165 -9.38 7.07 -0.99
CA GLN A 165 -8.37 6.99 -2.04
C GLN A 165 -7.06 7.67 -1.62
N ALA A 166 -7.16 8.85 -0.99
CA ALA A 166 -5.99 9.52 -0.41
C ALA A 166 -5.29 8.66 0.65
N ARG A 167 -6.06 7.89 1.44
CA ARG A 167 -5.49 6.97 2.44
C ARG A 167 -4.71 5.84 1.79
N ILE A 168 -5.25 5.20 0.75
CA ILE A 168 -4.57 4.14 -0.01
C ILE A 168 -3.26 4.68 -0.59
N VAL A 169 -3.32 5.82 -1.29
CA VAL A 169 -2.14 6.48 -1.87
C VAL A 169 -1.05 6.73 -0.83
N GLN A 170 -1.40 7.28 0.32
CA GLN A 170 -0.45 7.53 1.39
C GLN A 170 0.14 6.23 1.97
N HIS A 171 -0.66 5.18 2.12
CA HIS A 171 -0.23 3.87 2.63
C HIS A 171 0.79 3.22 1.70
N GLU A 172 0.49 3.14 0.40
CA GLU A 172 1.38 2.51 -0.58
C GLU A 172 2.68 3.32 -0.78
N ILE A 173 2.60 4.66 -0.78
CA ILE A 173 3.81 5.49 -0.88
C ILE A 173 4.65 5.42 0.40
N ASP A 174 4.04 5.26 1.59
CA ASP A 174 4.77 5.02 2.83
C ASP A 174 5.57 3.71 2.76
N HIS A 175 5.01 2.64 2.18
CA HIS A 175 5.73 1.38 1.95
C HIS A 175 7.01 1.59 1.14
N LEU A 176 6.95 2.37 0.06
CA LEU A 176 8.12 2.68 -0.77
C LEU A 176 9.19 3.50 -0.03
N ARG A 177 8.84 4.14 1.09
CA ARG A 177 9.75 4.86 1.98
C ARG A 177 10.24 4.00 3.15
N GLY A 178 9.91 2.71 3.18
CA GLY A 178 10.24 1.81 4.29
C GLY A 178 9.41 2.07 5.55
N THR A 179 8.29 2.79 5.43
CA THR A 179 7.35 3.05 6.52
C THR A 179 6.15 2.11 6.39
N VAL A 180 5.76 1.49 7.49
CA VAL A 180 4.56 0.65 7.57
C VAL A 180 3.54 1.29 8.52
N TYR A 181 2.26 0.96 8.37
CA TYR A 181 1.20 1.67 9.10
C TYR A 181 1.37 1.67 10.63
N ILE A 182 1.99 0.62 11.20
CA ILE A 182 2.25 0.51 12.64
C ILE A 182 3.21 1.59 13.17
N ASP A 183 4.03 2.19 12.31
CA ASP A 183 4.91 3.30 12.69
C ASP A 183 4.13 4.62 12.92
N ARG A 184 2.89 4.68 12.42
CA ARG A 184 1.98 5.83 12.55
C ARG A 184 0.73 5.52 13.38
N ALA A 185 0.60 4.30 13.86
CA ALA A 185 -0.63 3.82 14.48
C ALA A 185 -0.75 4.29 15.93
N GLU A 186 -1.99 4.50 16.35
CA GLU A 186 -2.33 4.56 17.77
C GLU A 186 -2.17 3.15 18.34
N THR A 187 -1.03 2.86 18.96
CA THR A 187 -0.63 1.48 19.29
C THR A 187 -1.59 0.75 20.23
N ARG A 188 -2.30 1.48 21.10
CA ARG A 188 -3.36 0.92 21.97
C ARG A 188 -4.60 0.47 21.19
N SER A 189 -4.80 0.96 19.98
CA SER A 189 -5.89 0.55 19.09
C SER A 189 -5.61 -0.74 18.31
N LEU A 190 -4.38 -1.27 18.41
CA LEU A 190 -3.98 -2.49 17.71
C LEU A 190 -4.91 -3.64 18.11
N VAL A 191 -5.57 -4.21 17.11
CA VAL A 191 -6.53 -5.30 17.28
C VAL A 191 -6.13 -6.47 16.40
N CYS A 192 -6.06 -7.65 17.01
CA CYS A 192 -5.92 -8.91 16.29
C CYS A 192 -7.26 -9.26 15.63
N ALA A 193 -7.23 -9.87 14.45
CA ALA A 193 -8.42 -10.34 13.73
C ALA A 193 -9.31 -11.25 14.60
N SER A 194 -8.73 -12.03 15.51
CA SER A 194 -9.48 -12.88 16.44
C SER A 194 -10.30 -12.11 17.48
N GLU A 195 -9.96 -10.83 17.74
CA GLU A 195 -10.65 -9.96 18.70
C GLU A 195 -11.46 -8.84 18.02
N ALA A 196 -11.43 -8.74 16.68
CA ALA A 196 -12.11 -7.69 15.93
C ALA A 196 -13.64 -7.66 16.16
N PHE A 197 -14.24 -8.80 16.54
CA PHE A 197 -15.67 -8.90 16.87
C PHE A 197 -16.10 -8.00 18.05
N ARG A 198 -15.14 -7.54 18.88
CA ARG A 198 -15.42 -6.60 19.99
C ARG A 198 -15.70 -5.18 19.53
N TYR A 199 -15.34 -4.84 18.29
CA TYR A 199 -15.51 -3.52 17.69
C TYR A 199 -16.29 -3.64 16.38
N PRO A 200 -17.61 -3.90 16.43
CA PRO A 200 -18.43 -4.05 15.24
C PRO A 200 -18.31 -2.83 14.33
N GLY A 201 -18.10 -3.06 13.03
CA GLY A 201 -17.90 -1.97 12.06
C GLY A 201 -16.60 -1.17 12.23
N PHE A 202 -15.72 -1.59 13.16
CA PHE A 202 -14.55 -0.80 13.59
C PHE A 202 -14.93 0.59 14.12
N ASP A 203 -15.98 0.65 14.95
CA ASP A 203 -16.41 1.87 15.66
C ASP A 203 -15.25 2.46 16.48
N LEU A 204 -14.80 3.63 16.04
CA LEU A 204 -13.65 4.31 16.60
C LEU A 204 -13.92 4.88 17.99
N ASP A 205 -15.12 5.39 18.26
CA ASP A 205 -15.45 5.99 19.55
C ASP A 205 -15.60 4.92 20.62
N GLN A 206 -16.19 3.78 20.27
CA GLN A 206 -16.21 2.60 21.13
C GLN A 206 -14.79 2.12 21.43
N ALA A 207 -13.94 1.98 20.41
CA ALA A 207 -12.56 1.53 20.58
C ALA A 207 -11.76 2.47 21.47
N ARG A 208 -11.84 3.79 21.27
CA ARG A 208 -11.18 4.80 22.11
C ARG A 208 -11.61 4.69 23.57
N SER A 209 -12.92 4.57 23.81
CA SER A 209 -13.48 4.45 25.16
C SER A 209 -12.97 3.20 25.88
N LEU A 210 -12.97 2.05 25.20
CA LEU A 210 -12.58 0.76 25.81
C LEU A 210 -11.06 0.58 25.95
N LEU A 211 -10.30 1.02 24.94
CA LEU A 211 -8.85 0.79 24.86
C LEU A 211 -8.04 1.96 25.42
N GLY A 212 -8.62 3.15 25.53
CA GLY A 212 -8.02 4.34 26.13
C GLY A 212 -6.91 4.96 25.28
N PHE A 213 -7.26 5.44 24.09
CA PHE A 213 -6.39 6.21 23.19
C PHE A 213 -7.14 7.38 22.55
#